data_AF-A0A7D6VD65-F1
#
_entry.id   AF-A0A7D6VD65-F1
#
_cell.length_a   1.000
_cell.length_b   1.000
_cell.length_c   1.000
_cell.angle_alpha   90.00
_cell.angle_beta   90.00
_cell.angle_gamma   90.00
#
_symmetry.space_group_name_H-M   'P 1'
#
loop_
_entity.id
_entity.type
_entity.pdbx_description
1 polymer ?
#
loop_
_entity_poly.entity_id
_entity_poly.type
_entity_poly.pdbx_seq_one_letter_code
_entity_poly.pdbx_strand_id
1 'polypeptide(L)'
;MAEKLENFLLHELSDDWVPIATFDGFVARIAPERYSREGVIDVIRELADKGYIRFGAFPGGGRSWEPWDVSIEEAIQRISFGYKDIPGYLTVSDDEIGSNEVFRADLLPPGERRLADLGHPYEKYGDPWQDTPRHVHD
;
A
#
# COMPACT_ATOMS: atom_id res chain seq x y z
N MET A 1 11.69 0.90 8.09
CA MET A 1 10.30 1.32 8.40
C MET A 1 10.03 1.24 9.89
N ALA A 2 9.24 2.17 10.45
CA ALA A 2 8.80 2.16 11.84
C ALA A 2 7.77 1.05 12.12
N GLU A 3 7.84 0.40 13.28
CA GLU A 3 6.94 -0.72 13.65
C GLU A 3 5.46 -0.35 13.59
N LYS A 4 5.10 0.87 14.00
CA LYS A 4 3.71 1.35 13.95
C LYS A 4 3.16 1.32 12.52
N LEU A 5 3.90 1.87 11.55
CA LEU A 5 3.52 1.89 10.14
C LEU A 5 3.45 0.47 9.55
N GLU A 6 4.45 -0.37 9.84
CA GLU A 6 4.45 -1.77 9.41
C GLU A 6 3.20 -2.51 9.91
N ASN A 7 2.85 -2.35 11.20
CA ASN A 7 1.70 -3.04 11.77
C ASN A 7 0.38 -2.65 11.11
N PHE A 8 0.16 -1.35 10.89
CA PHE A 8 -1.04 -0.87 10.21
C PHE A 8 -1.12 -1.39 8.77
N LEU A 9 -0.04 -1.28 7.99
CA LEU A 9 -0.05 -1.75 6.60
C LEU A 9 -0.30 -3.26 6.50
N LEU A 10 0.35 -4.07 7.34
CA LEU A 10 0.11 -5.52 7.36
C LEU A 10 -1.32 -5.87 7.77
N HIS A 11 -1.92 -5.09 8.68
CA HIS A 11 -3.31 -5.29 9.09
C HIS A 11 -4.28 -5.00 7.95
N GLU A 12 -4.12 -3.90 7.22
CA GLU A 12 -4.97 -3.59 6.05
C GLU A 12 -4.83 -4.65 4.95
N LEU A 13 -3.60 -5.10 4.72
CA LEU A 13 -3.29 -6.19 3.78
C LEU A 13 -3.89 -7.54 4.19
N SER A 14 -4.22 -7.72 5.48
CA SER A 14 -4.83 -8.96 5.96
C SER A 14 -6.33 -9.07 5.68
N ASP A 15 -6.99 -7.94 5.36
CA ASP A 15 -8.42 -7.90 5.07
C ASP A 15 -8.69 -8.05 3.55
N ASP A 16 -7.95 -7.32 2.71
CA ASP A 16 -8.12 -7.33 1.24
C ASP A 16 -6.83 -6.92 0.50
N TRP A 17 -6.87 -6.95 -0.84
CA TRP A 17 -5.85 -6.36 -1.70
C TRP A 17 -5.79 -4.85 -1.55
N VAL A 18 -4.61 -4.34 -1.19
CA VAL A 18 -4.42 -2.94 -0.82
C VAL A 18 -3.89 -2.11 -2.00
N PRO A 19 -4.59 -1.04 -2.42
CA PRO A 19 -4.14 -0.13 -3.48
C PRO A 19 -3.07 0.87 -3.01
N ILE A 20 -2.42 1.56 -3.95
CA ILE A 20 -1.40 2.59 -3.66
C ILE A 20 -1.89 3.68 -2.69
N ALA A 21 -3.16 4.07 -2.81
CA ALA A 21 -3.76 5.13 -1.99
C ALA A 21 -3.72 4.82 -0.50
N THR A 22 -3.84 3.55 -0.10
CA THR A 22 -3.73 3.14 1.29
C THR A 22 -2.31 3.33 1.81
N PHE A 23 -1.29 2.94 1.03
CA PHE A 23 0.11 3.17 1.41
C PHE A 23 0.41 4.66 1.53
N ASP A 24 -0.03 5.46 0.56
CA ASP A 24 0.08 6.92 0.57
C ASP A 24 -0.50 7.52 1.86
N GLY A 25 -1.76 7.22 2.16
CA GLY A 25 -2.45 7.73 3.35
C GLY A 25 -1.80 7.31 4.67
N PHE A 26 -1.39 6.05 4.81
CA PHE A 26 -0.75 5.58 6.04
C PHE A 26 0.65 6.14 6.24
N VAL A 27 1.46 6.25 5.18
CA VAL A 27 2.78 6.89 5.27
C VAL A 27 2.64 8.35 5.64
N ALA A 28 1.77 9.09 4.95
CA ALA A 28 1.47 10.49 5.26
C ALA A 28 1.04 10.69 6.71
N ARG A 29 0.23 9.76 7.22
CA ARG A 29 -0.38 9.90 8.56
C ARG A 29 0.54 9.45 9.70
N ILE A 30 1.25 8.35 9.54
CA ILE A 30 1.99 7.69 10.62
C ILE A 30 3.47 8.05 10.60
N ALA A 31 4.05 8.29 9.43
CA ALA A 31 5.45 8.63 9.24
C ALA A 31 5.59 9.89 8.36
N PRO A 32 5.01 11.04 8.78
CA PRO A 32 4.99 12.27 7.97
C PRO A 32 6.40 12.77 7.61
N GLU A 33 7.41 12.46 8.43
CA GLU A 33 8.82 12.78 8.16
C GLU A 33 9.42 11.99 7.00
N ARG A 34 8.82 10.86 6.62
CA ARG A 34 9.19 10.05 5.45
C ARG A 34 8.24 10.26 4.28
N TYR A 35 7.22 11.10 4.43
CA TYR A 35 6.19 11.24 3.40
C TYR A 35 6.72 12.03 2.20
N SER A 36 7.00 11.27 1.15
CA SER A 36 7.10 11.70 -0.24
C SER A 36 6.60 10.55 -1.10
N ARG A 37 6.31 10.80 -2.38
CA ARG A 37 5.88 9.72 -3.28
C ARG A 37 6.95 8.64 -3.42
N GLU A 38 8.23 9.04 -3.48
CA GLU A 38 9.36 8.11 -3.46
C GLU A 38 9.43 7.34 -2.13
N GLY A 39 9.16 8.01 -1.00
CA GLY A 39 9.12 7.39 0.32
C GLY A 39 8.03 6.32 0.44
N VAL A 40 6.87 6.52 -0.19
CA VAL A 40 5.79 5.52 -0.27
C VAL A 40 6.23 4.31 -1.10
N ILE A 41 6.87 4.54 -2.26
CA ILE A 41 7.45 3.47 -3.08
C ILE A 41 8.51 2.68 -2.31
N ASP A 42 9.36 3.36 -1.54
CA ASP A 42 10.37 2.72 -0.70
C ASP A 42 9.74 1.86 0.40
N VAL A 43 8.64 2.31 1.03
CA VAL A 43 7.90 1.51 2.01
C VAL A 43 7.34 0.23 1.38
N ILE A 44 6.76 0.32 0.18
CA ILE A 44 6.26 -0.83 -0.56
C ILE A 44 7.40 -1.80 -0.89
N ARG A 45 8.55 -1.27 -1.37
CA ARG A 45 9.75 -2.08 -1.63
C ARG A 45 10.25 -2.77 -0.36
N GLU A 46 10.34 -2.06 0.76
CA GLU A 46 10.76 -2.62 2.06
C GLU A 46 9.88 -3.81 2.49
N LEU A 47 8.55 -3.76 2.25
CA LEU A 47 7.65 -4.88 2.55
C LEU A 47 7.88 -6.08 1.62
N ALA A 48 8.09 -5.82 0.33
CA ALA A 48 8.35 -6.85 -0.66
C ALA A 48 9.71 -7.54 -0.43
N ASP A 49 10.75 -6.77 -0.11
CA ASP A 49 12.10 -7.29 0.20
C ASP A 49 12.08 -8.20 1.44
N LYS A 50 11.21 -7.91 2.41
CA LYS A 50 10.96 -8.77 3.57
C LYS A 50 10.13 -10.02 3.23
N GLY A 51 9.64 -10.14 2.01
CA GLY A 51 8.75 -11.23 1.58
C GLY A 51 7.36 -11.17 2.21
N TYR A 52 6.93 -9.99 2.67
CA TYR A 52 5.63 -9.82 3.33
C TYR A 52 4.49 -9.63 2.34
N ILE A 53 4.77 -9.10 1.17
CA ILE A 53 3.77 -8.84 0.14
C ILE A 53 4.18 -9.40 -1.22
N ARG A 54 3.19 -9.60 -2.09
CA ARG A 54 3.39 -9.75 -3.53
C ARG A 54 2.64 -8.67 -4.29
N PHE A 55 3.12 -8.38 -5.49
CA PHE A 55 2.55 -7.38 -6.39
C PHE A 55 1.52 -8.01 -7.32
N GLY A 56 0.53 -7.22 -7.72
CA GLY A 56 -0.41 -7.58 -8.76
C GLY A 56 -1.29 -6.40 -9.14
N ALA A 57 -2.17 -6.62 -10.10
CA ALA A 57 -3.16 -5.62 -10.51
C ALA A 57 -4.37 -6.31 -11.12
N PHE A 58 -5.47 -5.57 -11.21
CA PHE A 58 -6.59 -5.98 -12.06
C PHE A 58 -6.22 -5.75 -13.53
N PRO A 59 -6.27 -6.77 -14.39
CA PRO A 59 -5.93 -6.63 -15.80
C PRO A 59 -7.02 -5.91 -16.63
N GLY A 60 -8.08 -5.40 -15.97
CA GLY A 60 -9.23 -4.75 -16.60
C GLY A 60 -10.27 -5.73 -17.16
N GLY A 61 -11.39 -5.18 -17.65
CA GLY A 61 -12.41 -5.96 -18.37
C GLY A 61 -13.20 -6.96 -17.50
N GLY A 62 -13.39 -6.67 -16.21
CA GLY A 62 -14.14 -7.51 -15.28
C GLY A 62 -13.40 -8.76 -14.78
N ARG A 63 -12.09 -8.84 -15.01
CA ARG A 63 -11.23 -9.94 -14.55
C ARG A 63 -10.82 -9.76 -13.09
N SER A 64 -10.56 -10.87 -12.41
CA SER A 64 -10.02 -10.91 -11.06
C SER A 64 -8.61 -10.32 -10.99
N TRP A 65 -8.18 -9.96 -9.79
CA TRP A 65 -6.81 -9.57 -9.50
C TRP A 65 -5.85 -10.69 -9.93
N GLU A 66 -4.72 -10.32 -10.52
CA GLU A 66 -3.68 -11.25 -10.94
C GLU A 66 -2.32 -10.85 -10.34
N PRO A 67 -1.56 -11.80 -9.77
CA PRO A 67 -0.21 -11.52 -9.30
C PRO A 67 0.72 -11.27 -10.48
N TRP A 68 1.73 -10.41 -10.27
CA TRP A 68 2.79 -10.20 -11.24
C TRP A 68 3.95 -11.17 -11.00
N ASP A 69 4.25 -12.00 -11.99
CA ASP A 69 5.43 -12.87 -12.00
C ASP A 69 6.65 -12.13 -12.58
N VAL A 70 7.18 -11.18 -11.82
CA VAL A 70 8.33 -10.33 -12.17
C VAL A 70 9.20 -10.02 -10.95
N SER A 71 10.40 -9.47 -11.17
CA SER A 71 11.26 -9.04 -10.06
C SER A 71 10.65 -7.85 -9.32
N ILE A 72 11.13 -7.62 -8.08
CA ILE A 72 10.71 -6.47 -7.27
C ILE A 72 11.03 -5.17 -8.01
N GLU A 73 12.18 -5.07 -8.67
CA GLU A 73 12.57 -3.87 -9.41
C GLU A 73 11.62 -3.55 -10.56
N GLU A 74 11.22 -4.57 -11.34
CA GLU A 74 10.27 -4.42 -12.44
C GLU A 74 8.87 -4.06 -11.91
N ALA A 75 8.43 -4.70 -10.81
CA ALA A 75 7.16 -4.34 -10.18
C ALA A 75 7.16 -2.89 -9.67
N ILE A 76 8.24 -2.45 -9.03
CA ILE A 76 8.38 -1.06 -8.58
C ILE A 76 8.41 -0.11 -9.78
N GLN A 77 9.10 -0.45 -10.87
CA GLN A 77 9.08 0.36 -12.09
C GLN A 77 7.65 0.56 -12.61
N ARG A 78 6.84 -0.51 -12.66
CA ARG A 78 5.44 -0.46 -13.07
C ARG A 78 4.59 0.42 -12.15
N ILE A 79 4.77 0.29 -10.84
CA ILE A 79 4.05 1.11 -9.87
C ILE A 79 4.42 2.59 -10.03
N SER A 80 5.71 2.87 -10.18
CA SER A 80 6.22 4.24 -10.28
C SER A 80 5.78 4.94 -11.56
N PHE A 81 5.86 4.27 -12.71
CA PHE A 81 5.75 4.91 -14.02
C PHE A 81 4.57 4.43 -14.87
N GLY A 82 3.87 3.37 -14.46
CA GLY A 82 2.62 2.92 -15.07
C GLY A 82 2.68 1.49 -15.59
N TYR A 83 1.50 0.91 -15.81
CA TYR A 83 1.32 -0.44 -16.31
C TYR A 83 -0.03 -0.58 -17.03
N LYS A 84 -0.04 -1.21 -18.21
CA LYS A 84 -1.26 -1.46 -19.02
C LYS A 84 -2.17 -0.22 -19.14
N ASP A 85 -1.61 0.88 -19.64
CA ASP A 85 -2.29 2.16 -19.86
C ASP A 85 -2.78 2.88 -18.58
N ILE A 86 -2.47 2.35 -17.39
CA ILE A 86 -2.70 3.03 -16.12
C ILE A 86 -1.45 3.85 -15.77
N PRO A 87 -1.57 5.18 -15.57
CA PRO A 87 -0.45 6.01 -15.16
C PRO A 87 0.13 5.60 -13.82
N GLY A 88 1.44 5.70 -13.69
CA GLY A 88 2.16 5.36 -12.46
C GLY A 88 1.96 6.40 -11.37
N TYR A 89 2.16 5.98 -10.13
CA TYR A 89 1.98 6.80 -8.94
C TYR A 89 2.87 8.05 -8.91
N LEU A 90 4.06 8.01 -9.52
CA LEU A 90 4.93 9.21 -9.62
C LEU A 90 4.47 10.20 -10.70
N THR A 91 3.49 9.84 -11.53
CA THR A 91 3.09 10.62 -12.71
C THR A 91 1.69 11.23 -12.62
N VAL A 92 0.82 10.71 -11.74
CA VAL A 92 -0.55 11.23 -11.54
C VAL A 92 -0.58 12.52 -10.72
N SER A 93 -1.65 13.29 -10.77
CA SER A 93 -1.87 14.39 -9.83
C SER A 93 -2.28 13.88 -8.44
N ASP A 94 -2.27 14.76 -7.43
CA ASP A 94 -2.62 14.38 -6.05
C ASP A 94 -4.09 13.94 -5.92
N ASP A 95 -5.00 14.56 -6.67
CA ASP A 95 -6.42 14.22 -6.70
C ASP A 95 -6.70 12.86 -7.36
N GLU A 96 -5.79 12.37 -8.18
CA GLU A 96 -5.88 11.06 -8.84
C GLU A 96 -5.31 9.91 -8.00
N ILE A 97 -4.57 10.19 -6.92
CA ILE A 97 -3.95 9.15 -6.08
C ILE A 97 -5.01 8.22 -5.50
N GLY A 98 -6.11 8.79 -4.99
CA GLY A 98 -7.17 8.03 -4.31
C GLY A 98 -7.88 7.01 -5.19
N SER A 99 -7.87 7.20 -6.52
CA SER A 99 -8.49 6.32 -7.51
C SER A 99 -7.47 5.57 -8.37
N ASN A 100 -6.17 5.69 -8.07
CA ASN A 100 -5.12 5.05 -8.85
C ASN A 100 -5.06 3.55 -8.58
N GLU A 101 -5.28 2.76 -9.62
CA GLU A 101 -5.33 1.29 -9.57
C GLU A 101 -4.13 0.64 -10.30
N VAL A 102 -2.99 1.34 -10.40
CA VAL A 102 -1.79 0.82 -11.10
C VAL A 102 -1.30 -0.50 -10.49
N PHE A 103 -1.53 -0.69 -9.19
CA PHE A 103 -1.28 -1.95 -8.50
C PHE A 103 -2.19 -2.12 -7.29
N ARG A 104 -2.30 -3.38 -6.85
CA ARG A 104 -2.69 -3.73 -5.49
C ARG A 104 -1.77 -4.80 -4.91
N ALA A 105 -1.38 -4.62 -3.66
CA ALA A 105 -0.56 -5.58 -2.94
C ALA A 105 -1.44 -6.64 -2.26
N ASP A 106 -0.89 -7.84 -2.15
CA ASP A 106 -1.49 -8.96 -1.42
C ASP A 106 -0.54 -9.43 -0.32
N LEU A 107 -1.09 -9.85 0.82
CA LEU A 107 -0.32 -10.34 1.95
C LEU A 107 0.21 -11.76 1.68
N LEU A 108 1.45 -12.01 2.09
CA LEU A 108 2.06 -13.34 2.04
C LEU A 108 2.13 -13.97 3.44
N PRO A 109 2.28 -15.31 3.53
CA PRO A 109 2.37 -16.00 4.83
C PRO A 109 3.45 -15.46 5.79
N PRO A 110 4.63 -14.98 5.34
CA PRO A 110 5.56 -14.28 6.25
C PRO A 110 5.00 -12.99 6.84
N GLY A 111 4.22 -12.22 6.07
CA GLY A 111 3.52 -11.03 6.52
C GLY A 111 2.41 -11.35 7.53
N GLU A 112 1.63 -12.41 7.30
CA GLU A 112 0.62 -12.89 8.26
C GLU A 112 1.24 -13.26 9.62
N ARG A 113 2.36 -14.00 9.61
CA ARG A 113 3.08 -14.34 10.84
C ARG A 113 3.58 -13.08 11.55
N ARG A 114 4.13 -12.14 10.79
CA ARG A 114 4.60 -10.88 11.34
C ARG A 114 3.46 -10.07 11.97
N LEU A 115 2.30 -10.01 11.33
CA LEU A 115 1.11 -9.37 11.88
C LEU A 115 0.66 -10.02 13.19
N ALA A 116 0.63 -11.37 13.24
CA ALA A 116 0.29 -12.10 14.46
C ALA A 116 1.23 -11.77 15.63
N ASP A 117 2.54 -11.61 15.36
CA ASP A 117 3.52 -11.21 16.37
C ASP A 117 3.31 -9.77 16.87
N LEU A 118 2.82 -8.88 16.01
CA LEU A 118 2.62 -7.45 16.31
C LEU A 118 1.31 -7.14 17.04
N GLY A 119 0.28 -7.97 16.81
CA GLY A 119 -1.07 -7.80 17.34
C GLY A 119 -1.89 -6.69 16.66
N HIS A 120 -3.13 -6.48 17.11
CA HIS A 120 -4.06 -5.56 16.46
C HIS A 120 -3.61 -4.09 16.58
N PRO A 121 -3.36 -3.36 15.47
CA PRO A 121 -2.78 -2.02 15.54
C PRO A 121 -3.73 -0.99 16.16
N TYR A 122 -5.04 -1.08 15.93
CA TYR A 122 -6.01 -0.17 16.53
C TYR A 122 -6.14 -0.35 18.05
N GLU A 123 -5.93 -1.57 18.57
CA GLU A 123 -5.92 -1.81 20.02
C GLU A 123 -4.60 -1.31 20.64
N LYS A 124 -3.48 -1.51 19.93
CA LYS A 124 -2.14 -1.18 20.41
C LYS A 124 -1.81 0.32 20.32
N TYR A 125 -2.30 1.01 19.28
CA TYR A 125 -1.89 2.37 18.95
C TYR A 125 -3.05 3.38 18.85
N GLY A 126 -4.30 2.93 18.90
CA GLY A 126 -5.49 3.75 18.64
C GLY A 126 -5.71 4.03 17.15
N ASP A 127 -6.85 4.66 16.83
CA ASP A 127 -7.19 5.07 15.47
C ASP A 127 -6.27 6.23 15.02
N PRO A 128 -5.45 6.04 13.96
CA PRO A 128 -4.58 7.10 13.50
C PRO A 128 -5.39 8.28 12.94
N TRP A 129 -6.65 8.14 12.56
CA TRP A 129 -7.50 9.23 12.06
C TRP A 129 -8.44 9.84 13.10
N GLN A 130 -8.29 9.53 14.40
CA GLN A 130 -9.20 10.01 15.45
C GLN A 130 -9.40 11.55 15.48
N ASP A 131 -8.39 12.32 15.07
CA ASP A 131 -8.40 13.79 15.08
C ASP A 131 -8.73 14.40 13.71
N THR A 132 -9.00 13.58 12.70
CA THR A 132 -9.31 14.03 11.33
C THR A 132 -10.81 14.25 11.20
N PRO A 133 -11.29 15.46 10.88
CA PRO A 133 -12.69 15.69 10.57
C PRO A 133 -13.09 14.82 9.39
N ARG A 134 -14.13 13.99 9.54
CA ARG A 134 -14.71 13.28 8.40
C ARG A 134 -15.33 14.32 7.48
N HIS A 135 -14.74 14.54 6.30
CA HIS A 135 -15.43 15.21 5.22
C HIS A 135 -16.54 14.28 4.75
N VAL A 136 -17.76 14.52 5.25
CA VAL A 136 -18.97 13.95 4.65
C VAL A 136 -19.09 14.64 3.30
N HIS A 137 -18.79 13.92 2.22
CA HIS A 137 -19.18 14.35 0.89
C HIS A 137 -20.71 14.15 0.81
N ASP A 138 -21.45 15.26 0.78
CA ASP A 138 -22.86 15.32 0.37
C ASP A 138 -23.02 14.92 -1.11
#